data_AF-A0A9W4T3M7-F1
#
_entry.id   AF-A0A9W4T3M7-F1
#
_cell.length_a   1.000
_cell.length_b   1.000
_cell.length_c   1.000
_cell.angle_alpha   90.00
_cell.angle_beta   90.00
_cell.angle_gamma   90.00
#
_symmetry.space_group_name_H-M   'P 1'
#
loop_
_entity.id
_entity.type
_entity.pdbx_description
1 polymer ?
#
loop_
_entity_poly.entity_id
_entity_poly.type
_entity_poly.pdbx_seq_one_letter_code
_entity_poly.pdbx_strand_id
1 'polypeptide(L)'
;MQHTKHIISSSRKSTTQSISTRILIVFIISLILLSTLIEAAPPSKRNNKVSVQELKELERFANYASAAYCKPSDFLKWDCGPICDATKGTKVSKFITTKNEIQVFIATLNEEKSIIVSYRGTVPENVKNLITDAKLALIDYPPVKNAKVHIGFYQAFLEVQSDVFNEIQKLHKTNPEYKIVFSGHSLGGALTLLSALDLLQNSKDFTKDKNNLFVFTYGEPRVGNSEFAKYVDSKLTVTRTVNGGDPIARLPPRFIGYKPHNNELWISNPTKSSFEVVKCDGPEDKKCSLSVSILKLNLSFHSGPYYGISMRACKDFRKTQSVADEPELKKAYDGLGGNLKGKNNF
;
A
#
# COMPACT_ATOMS: atom_id res chain seq x y z
N MET A 1 -24.50 12.57 -93.25
CA MET A 1 -24.13 11.22 -93.72
C MET A 1 -22.77 10.91 -93.11
N GLN A 2 -22.64 9.88 -92.25
CA GLN A 2 -22.19 8.52 -92.61
C GLN A 2 -20.77 8.51 -93.24
N HIS A 3 -19.81 7.68 -92.82
CA HIS A 3 -19.87 6.51 -91.93
C HIS A 3 -18.55 6.28 -91.14
N THR A 4 -18.50 5.18 -90.39
CA THR A 4 -17.59 4.85 -89.28
C THR A 4 -16.53 3.79 -89.67
N LYS A 5 -15.53 3.55 -88.78
CA LYS A 5 -14.62 2.37 -88.69
C LYS A 5 -13.31 2.45 -89.53
N HIS A 6 -12.14 1.92 -89.11
CA HIS A 6 -11.62 1.38 -87.83
C HIS A 6 -10.10 1.08 -87.95
N ILE A 7 -9.38 0.87 -86.82
CA ILE A 7 -8.24 -0.10 -86.64
C ILE A 7 -6.90 0.29 -87.35
N ILE A 8 -5.67 0.16 -86.80
CA ILE A 8 -5.14 -0.50 -85.60
C ILE A 8 -3.89 0.24 -85.01
N SER A 9 -3.58 -0.11 -83.75
CA SER A 9 -2.34 0.07 -82.96
C SER A 9 -1.00 0.03 -83.75
N SER A 10 0.14 0.57 -83.29
CA SER A 10 0.67 0.82 -81.93
C SER A 10 1.90 1.80 -82.04
N SER A 11 2.86 2.01 -81.12
CA SER A 11 3.23 1.44 -79.80
C SER A 11 4.18 2.39 -79.04
N ARG A 12 4.14 2.42 -77.69
CA ARG A 12 5.30 2.49 -76.76
C ARG A 12 4.83 2.59 -75.28
N LYS A 13 5.07 1.52 -74.52
CA LYS A 13 5.15 1.49 -73.04
C LYS A 13 6.55 1.02 -72.64
N SER A 14 6.89 1.14 -71.35
CA SER A 14 8.26 1.11 -70.80
C SER A 14 8.99 2.44 -71.11
N THR A 15 9.57 3.18 -70.16
CA THR A 15 10.41 2.71 -69.05
C THR A 15 10.11 3.34 -67.67
N THR A 16 9.29 4.40 -67.61
CA THR A 16 9.15 5.27 -66.42
C THR A 16 8.45 4.65 -65.21
N GLN A 17 7.58 3.65 -65.40
CA GLN A 17 6.75 3.10 -64.32
C GLN A 17 7.47 2.06 -63.43
N SER A 18 8.70 1.64 -63.78
CA SER A 18 9.47 0.67 -62.99
C SER A 18 10.28 1.33 -61.85
N ILE A 19 10.77 2.56 -62.08
CA ILE A 19 11.70 3.24 -61.17
C ILE A 19 10.94 3.84 -59.97
N SER A 20 9.79 4.47 -60.21
CA SER A 20 8.93 5.05 -59.18
C SER A 20 8.54 4.03 -58.09
N THR A 21 8.09 2.84 -58.48
CA THR A 21 7.64 1.79 -57.56
C THR A 21 8.79 1.22 -56.72
N ARG A 22 10.00 1.10 -57.28
CA ARG A 22 11.19 0.63 -56.54
C ARG A 22 11.63 1.62 -55.47
N ILE A 23 11.62 2.93 -55.77
CA ILE A 23 11.98 3.97 -54.79
C ILE A 23 10.96 4.00 -53.64
N LEU A 24 9.66 3.91 -53.95
CA LEU A 24 8.60 3.96 -52.93
C LEU A 24 8.65 2.75 -51.97
N ILE A 25 8.96 1.55 -52.48
CA ILE A 25 9.10 0.34 -51.67
C ILE A 25 10.35 0.42 -50.76
N VAL A 26 11.47 0.92 -51.27
CA VAL A 26 12.68 1.12 -50.44
C VAL A 26 12.40 2.10 -49.29
N PHE A 27 11.73 3.23 -49.55
CA PHE A 27 11.37 4.18 -48.49
C PHE A 27 10.42 3.60 -47.44
N ILE A 28 9.42 2.79 -47.83
CA ILE A 28 8.53 2.13 -46.86
C ILE A 28 9.28 1.07 -46.03
N ILE A 29 10.16 0.27 -46.64
CA ILE A 29 10.98 -0.70 -45.91
C ILE A 29 11.95 0.02 -44.93
N SER A 30 12.54 1.15 -45.33
CA SER A 30 13.36 1.99 -44.45
C SER A 30 12.58 2.55 -43.27
N LEU A 31 11.35 3.03 -43.48
CA LEU A 31 10.49 3.56 -42.42
C LEU A 31 9.99 2.48 -41.45
N ILE A 32 9.69 1.28 -41.96
CA ILE A 32 9.31 0.14 -41.10
C ILE A 32 10.52 -0.30 -40.25
N LEU A 33 11.73 -0.39 -40.83
CA LEU A 33 12.95 -0.72 -40.08
C LEU A 33 13.36 0.37 -39.07
N LEU A 34 13.06 1.64 -39.32
CA LEU A 34 13.27 2.71 -38.32
C LEU A 34 12.25 2.68 -37.17
N SER A 35 11.10 2.03 -37.34
CA SER A 35 10.05 1.95 -36.31
C SER A 35 10.26 0.84 -35.28
N THR A 36 11.19 -0.09 -35.51
CA THR A 36 11.48 -1.24 -34.63
C THR A 36 12.76 -1.09 -33.79
N LEU A 37 13.35 0.11 -33.75
CA LEU A 37 14.45 0.46 -32.85
C LEU A 37 14.08 1.63 -31.93
N ILE A 38 12.87 1.58 -31.36
CA ILE A 38 12.77 1.96 -29.95
C ILE A 38 13.52 0.87 -29.20
N GLU A 39 14.81 1.08 -29.01
CA GLU A 39 15.61 0.28 -28.10
C GLU A 39 14.94 0.40 -26.73
N ALA A 40 14.22 -0.66 -26.34
CA ALA A 40 13.54 -0.71 -25.07
C ALA A 40 14.61 -0.53 -24.00
N ALA A 41 14.65 0.68 -23.40
CA ALA A 41 15.68 1.07 -22.46
C ALA A 41 15.87 -0.10 -21.48
N PRO A 42 17.09 -0.67 -21.39
CA PRO A 42 17.30 -1.95 -20.72
C PRO A 42 16.65 -1.84 -19.35
N PRO A 43 15.70 -2.74 -19.02
CA PRO A 43 14.74 -2.52 -17.94
C PRO A 43 15.54 -2.09 -16.72
N SER A 44 15.35 -0.82 -16.31
CA SER A 44 16.29 -0.18 -15.40
C SER A 44 16.47 -1.13 -14.23
N LYS A 45 17.71 -1.39 -13.81
CA LYS A 45 18.01 -2.34 -12.72
C LYS A 45 17.28 -1.83 -11.48
N ARG A 46 16.02 -2.24 -11.33
CA ARG A 46 15.05 -1.58 -10.49
C ARG A 46 15.55 -1.82 -9.08
N ASN A 47 15.83 -0.74 -8.36
CA ASN A 47 16.44 -0.86 -7.05
C ASN A 47 15.35 -1.35 -6.09
N ASN A 48 15.11 -2.66 -6.09
CA ASN A 48 14.03 -3.32 -5.35
C ASN A 48 14.25 -3.28 -3.83
N LYS A 49 15.39 -2.71 -3.37
CA LYS A 49 15.71 -2.48 -1.97
C LYS A 49 15.02 -1.20 -1.48
N VAL A 50 14.34 -1.32 -0.34
CA VAL A 50 13.79 -0.20 0.44
C VAL A 50 14.95 0.61 1.04
N SER A 51 14.83 1.95 1.08
CA SER A 51 15.88 2.79 1.68
C SER A 51 15.85 2.75 3.21
N VAL A 52 16.96 3.06 3.89
CA VAL A 52 17.00 3.07 5.37
C VAL A 52 16.03 4.09 5.97
N GLN A 53 15.81 5.24 5.31
CA GLN A 53 14.81 6.22 5.76
C GLN A 53 13.39 5.68 5.62
N GLU A 54 13.09 5.03 4.50
CA GLU A 54 11.80 4.39 4.23
C GLU A 54 11.54 3.22 5.21
N LEU A 55 12.58 2.45 5.58
CA LEU A 55 12.52 1.44 6.66
C LEU A 55 12.21 2.05 8.04
N LYS A 56 12.78 3.22 8.39
CA LYS A 56 12.45 3.92 9.66
C LYS A 56 10.98 4.34 9.72
N GLU A 57 10.41 4.82 8.61
CA GLU A 57 8.99 5.15 8.54
C GLU A 57 8.12 3.89 8.67
N LEU A 58 8.49 2.82 7.96
CA LEU A 58 7.81 1.52 8.04
C LEU A 58 7.84 0.91 9.46
N GLU A 59 8.95 1.02 10.19
CA GLU A 59 9.09 0.67 11.60
C GLU A 59 8.21 1.55 12.50
N ARG A 60 8.23 2.87 12.32
CA ARG A 60 7.42 3.81 13.10
C ARG A 60 5.92 3.53 12.95
N PHE A 61 5.44 3.31 11.73
CA PHE A 61 4.02 3.02 11.50
C PHE A 61 3.63 1.59 11.90
N ALA A 62 4.59 0.64 11.93
CA ALA A 62 4.39 -0.69 12.53
C ALA A 62 4.23 -0.60 14.06
N ASN A 63 4.99 0.29 14.72
CA ASN A 63 4.79 0.60 16.14
C ASN A 63 3.36 1.13 16.39
N TYR A 64 2.87 2.09 15.60
CA TYR A 64 1.48 2.56 15.74
C TYR A 64 0.43 1.46 15.47
N ALA A 65 0.67 0.54 14.53
CA ALA A 65 -0.21 -0.60 14.27
C ALA A 65 -0.22 -1.61 15.44
N SER A 66 0.94 -1.85 16.07
CA SER A 66 1.04 -2.72 17.25
C SER A 66 0.47 -2.04 18.50
N ALA A 67 0.69 -0.72 18.67
CA ALA A 67 0.12 0.09 19.75
C ALA A 67 -1.41 0.02 19.77
N ALA A 68 -2.05 -0.06 18.61
CA ALA A 68 -3.51 -0.15 18.50
C ALA A 68 -4.11 -1.37 19.21
N TYR A 69 -3.32 -2.39 19.56
CA TYR A 69 -3.74 -3.54 20.36
C TYR A 69 -3.73 -3.32 21.89
N CYS A 70 -3.18 -2.21 22.36
CA CYS A 70 -3.02 -1.95 23.79
C CYS A 70 -4.32 -1.44 24.43
N LYS A 71 -4.35 -1.33 25.76
CA LYS A 71 -5.60 -1.04 26.48
C LYS A 71 -5.87 0.47 26.49
N PRO A 72 -7.15 0.91 26.61
CA PRO A 72 -7.52 2.32 26.73
C PRO A 72 -6.71 3.08 27.80
N SER A 73 -6.37 2.39 28.90
CA SER A 73 -5.55 2.91 30.01
C SER A 73 -4.13 3.32 29.60
N ASP A 74 -3.53 2.62 28.65
CA ASP A 74 -2.15 2.86 28.20
C ASP A 74 -2.06 4.16 27.38
N PHE A 75 -3.13 4.50 26.65
CA PHE A 75 -3.20 5.68 25.79
C PHE A 75 -3.32 7.02 26.52
N LEU A 76 -3.81 7.04 27.77
CA LEU A 76 -3.92 8.27 28.57
C LEU A 76 -2.57 8.96 28.82
N LYS A 77 -1.47 8.20 28.78
CA LYS A 77 -0.10 8.71 28.97
C LYS A 77 0.86 8.31 27.86
N TRP A 78 0.38 7.64 26.81
CA TRP A 78 1.20 6.95 25.82
C TRP A 78 2.24 6.03 26.50
N ASP A 79 1.77 5.21 27.44
CA ASP A 79 2.57 4.28 28.25
C ASP A 79 2.18 2.84 27.90
N CYS A 80 2.60 2.39 26.72
CA CYS A 80 2.41 1.01 26.25
C CYS A 80 3.73 0.23 26.16
N GLY A 81 4.77 0.62 26.91
CA GLY A 81 6.09 0.01 26.86
C GLY A 81 6.89 0.38 25.60
N PRO A 82 7.82 -0.49 25.14
CA PRO A 82 8.78 -0.17 24.08
C PRO A 82 8.16 0.39 22.78
N ILE A 83 6.96 -0.06 22.43
CA ILE A 83 6.21 0.43 21.25
C ILE A 83 5.85 1.92 21.37
N CYS A 84 5.47 2.35 22.56
CA CYS A 84 5.16 3.74 22.84
C CYS A 84 6.44 4.59 22.99
N ASP A 85 7.52 4.02 23.55
CA ASP A 85 8.83 4.68 23.63
C ASP A 85 9.39 4.98 22.23
N ALA A 86 9.25 4.04 21.28
CA ALA A 86 9.63 4.22 19.88
C ALA A 86 8.80 5.30 19.13
N THR A 87 7.69 5.75 19.72
CA THR A 87 6.78 6.77 19.18
C THR A 87 6.53 7.91 20.19
N LYS A 88 7.52 8.16 21.06
CA LYS A 88 7.46 9.17 22.12
C LYS A 88 7.10 10.56 21.59
N GLY A 89 6.31 11.30 22.36
CA GLY A 89 5.78 12.62 21.97
C GLY A 89 4.42 12.57 21.28
N THR A 90 3.92 11.38 20.95
CA THR A 90 2.54 11.17 20.50
C THR A 90 1.54 11.60 21.57
N LYS A 91 0.50 12.35 21.16
CA LYS A 91 -0.61 12.79 22.02
C LYS A 91 -1.93 12.24 21.47
N VAL A 92 -2.58 11.36 22.20
CA VAL A 92 -3.89 10.81 21.79
C VAL A 92 -4.97 11.86 21.98
N SER A 93 -5.70 12.17 20.92
CA SER A 93 -6.85 13.08 20.97
C SER A 93 -8.17 12.33 21.19
N LYS A 94 -8.30 11.15 20.58
CA LYS A 94 -9.48 10.30 20.72
C LYS A 94 -9.10 8.83 20.64
N PHE A 95 -9.79 8.03 21.44
CA PHE A 95 -9.71 6.57 21.43
C PHE A 95 -11.14 6.03 21.40
N ILE A 96 -11.43 5.10 20.50
CA ILE A 96 -12.77 4.56 20.25
C ILE A 96 -12.72 3.05 20.42
N THR A 97 -13.75 2.48 21.05
CA THR A 97 -13.98 1.03 21.06
C THR A 97 -15.47 0.77 20.95
N THR A 98 -15.87 -0.09 20.00
CA THR A 98 -17.27 -0.44 19.76
C THR A 98 -17.67 -1.74 20.45
N LYS A 99 -18.97 -2.06 20.44
CA LYS A 99 -19.49 -3.33 20.99
C LYS A 99 -18.96 -4.56 20.24
N ASN A 100 -18.56 -4.40 18.98
CA ASN A 100 -18.01 -5.47 18.15
C ASN A 100 -16.47 -5.52 18.19
N GLU A 101 -15.87 -4.99 19.26
CA GLU A 101 -14.42 -4.91 19.51
C GLU A 101 -13.61 -4.15 18.44
N ILE A 102 -14.27 -3.32 17.61
CA ILE A 102 -13.57 -2.40 16.70
C ILE A 102 -12.90 -1.33 17.54
N GLN A 103 -11.59 -1.15 17.37
CA GLN A 103 -10.76 -0.29 18.19
C GLN A 103 -9.85 0.55 17.30
N VAL A 104 -9.86 1.87 17.52
CA VAL A 104 -9.07 2.84 16.77
C VAL A 104 -8.65 3.97 17.69
N PHE A 105 -7.42 4.46 17.52
CA PHE A 105 -6.97 5.71 18.15
C PHE A 105 -6.61 6.76 17.10
N ILE A 106 -6.76 8.01 17.50
CA ILE A 106 -6.44 9.20 16.71
C ILE A 106 -5.56 10.08 17.58
N ALA A 107 -4.38 10.42 17.08
CA ALA A 107 -3.32 11.09 17.83
C ALA A 107 -2.58 12.11 16.97
N THR A 108 -1.79 12.99 17.60
CA THR A 108 -0.86 13.89 16.92
C THR A 108 0.58 13.61 17.34
N LEU A 109 1.52 13.71 16.39
CA LEU A 109 2.96 13.77 16.66
C LEU A 109 3.50 15.06 16.05
N ASN A 110 3.76 16.04 16.92
CA ASN A 110 4.05 17.41 16.51
C ASN A 110 5.42 17.57 15.81
N GLU A 111 6.43 16.80 16.22
CA GLU A 111 7.77 16.79 15.61
C GLU A 111 7.71 16.40 14.13
N GLU A 112 6.82 15.47 13.80
CA GLU A 112 6.59 14.95 12.45
C GLU A 112 5.46 15.69 11.70
N LYS A 113 4.85 16.70 12.34
CA LYS A 113 3.64 17.38 11.89
C LYS A 113 2.61 16.38 11.34
N SER A 114 2.21 15.41 12.16
CA SER A 114 1.30 14.35 11.70
C SER A 114 0.11 14.11 12.61
N ILE A 115 -1.03 13.84 11.99
CA ILE A 115 -2.23 13.25 12.59
C ILE A 115 -2.18 11.75 12.28
N ILE A 116 -2.07 10.91 13.30
CA ILE A 116 -2.01 9.46 13.18
C ILE A 116 -3.38 8.89 13.48
N VAL A 117 -3.88 8.02 12.60
CA VAL A 117 -5.08 7.21 12.81
C VAL A 117 -4.66 5.75 12.74
N SER A 118 -4.84 4.99 13.82
CA SER A 118 -4.40 3.59 13.85
C SER A 118 -5.49 2.64 14.31
N TYR A 119 -5.76 1.64 13.47
CA TYR A 119 -6.81 0.65 13.68
C TYR A 119 -6.23 -0.68 14.18
N ARG A 120 -6.85 -1.23 15.22
CA ARG A 120 -6.57 -2.57 15.75
C ARG A 120 -7.08 -3.64 14.80
N GLY A 121 -6.35 -4.74 14.66
CA GLY A 121 -6.90 -5.98 14.10
C GLY A 121 -7.57 -6.87 15.14
N THR A 122 -8.22 -7.94 14.69
CA THR A 122 -8.70 -9.01 15.59
C THR A 122 -7.58 -10.01 15.90
N VAL A 123 -7.85 -10.98 16.79
CA VAL A 123 -6.93 -12.12 17.00
C VAL A 123 -6.97 -13.04 15.78
N PRO A 124 -5.86 -13.67 15.36
CA PRO A 124 -5.78 -14.37 14.07
C PRO A 124 -6.83 -15.48 13.88
N GLU A 125 -7.24 -16.15 14.95
CA GLU A 125 -8.32 -17.13 14.98
C GLU A 125 -9.66 -16.47 14.62
N ASN A 126 -9.96 -15.31 15.20
CA ASN A 126 -11.15 -14.53 14.90
C ASN A 126 -11.07 -13.84 13.52
N VAL A 127 -9.87 -13.49 13.04
CA VAL A 127 -9.66 -13.00 11.65
C VAL A 127 -10.02 -14.12 10.67
N LYS A 128 -9.54 -15.35 10.93
CA LYS A 128 -9.89 -16.52 10.14
C LYS A 128 -11.40 -16.74 10.18
N ASN A 129 -12.03 -16.80 11.35
CA ASN A 129 -13.47 -17.00 11.48
C ASN A 129 -14.30 -15.91 10.79
N LEU A 130 -13.92 -14.62 10.92
CA LEU A 130 -14.54 -13.50 10.19
C LEU A 130 -14.49 -13.67 8.66
N ILE A 131 -13.51 -14.43 8.16
CA ILE A 131 -13.27 -14.72 6.75
C ILE A 131 -13.80 -16.12 6.36
N THR A 132 -13.94 -17.10 7.25
CA THR A 132 -14.42 -18.45 6.90
C THR A 132 -15.91 -18.62 7.14
N ASP A 133 -16.47 -17.90 8.10
CA ASP A 133 -17.80 -18.17 8.64
C ASP A 133 -18.84 -17.32 7.88
N ALA A 134 -19.11 -17.73 6.64
CA ALA A 134 -20.13 -17.20 5.72
C ALA A 134 -20.07 -15.70 5.35
N LYS A 135 -19.23 -14.88 5.98
CA LYS A 135 -19.12 -13.43 5.75
C LYS A 135 -18.24 -13.01 4.56
N LEU A 136 -17.86 -13.96 3.69
CA LEU A 136 -17.14 -13.70 2.43
C LEU A 136 -17.94 -12.92 1.38
N ALA A 137 -19.20 -12.57 1.67
CA ALA A 137 -20.06 -11.83 0.76
C ALA A 137 -19.44 -10.47 0.37
N LEU A 138 -19.29 -10.28 -0.94
CA LEU A 138 -18.96 -9.01 -1.56
C LEU A 138 -20.25 -8.19 -1.73
N ILE A 139 -20.41 -7.15 -0.91
CA ILE A 139 -21.50 -6.16 -1.05
C ILE A 139 -21.03 -4.97 -1.88
N ASP A 140 -21.96 -4.24 -2.50
CA ASP A 140 -21.63 -3.02 -3.24
C ASP A 140 -20.98 -1.97 -2.34
N TYR A 141 -19.95 -1.32 -2.88
CA TYR A 141 -19.31 -0.15 -2.27
C TYR A 141 -19.94 1.10 -2.90
N PRO A 142 -20.90 1.77 -2.22
CA PRO A 142 -21.79 2.74 -2.86
C PRO A 142 -21.12 3.89 -3.64
N PRO A 143 -19.95 4.44 -3.23
CA PRO A 143 -19.31 5.51 -3.97
C PRO A 143 -18.80 5.16 -5.38
N VAL A 144 -18.72 3.87 -5.76
CA VAL A 144 -18.08 3.44 -7.01
C VAL A 144 -18.85 2.31 -7.68
N LYS A 145 -19.34 2.57 -8.90
CA LYS A 145 -20.06 1.58 -9.72
C LYS A 145 -19.25 0.28 -9.88
N ASN A 146 -19.90 -0.86 -9.67
CA ASN A 146 -19.35 -2.23 -9.73
C ASN A 146 -18.24 -2.55 -8.71
N ALA A 147 -17.77 -1.60 -7.89
CA ALA A 147 -16.87 -1.89 -6.79
C ALA A 147 -17.63 -2.62 -5.69
N LYS A 148 -17.01 -3.68 -5.14
CA LYS A 148 -17.57 -4.45 -4.03
C LYS A 148 -16.52 -4.69 -2.95
N VAL A 149 -16.96 -4.73 -1.70
CA VAL A 149 -16.11 -4.88 -0.50
C VAL A 149 -16.64 -6.00 0.40
N HIS A 150 -15.76 -6.57 1.24
CA HIS A 150 -16.13 -7.57 2.24
C HIS A 150 -17.14 -7.00 3.23
N ILE A 151 -18.33 -7.62 3.34
CA ILE A 151 -19.41 -7.14 4.20
C ILE A 151 -18.96 -6.87 5.64
N GLY A 152 -18.18 -7.78 6.22
CA GLY A 152 -17.70 -7.65 7.61
C GLY A 152 -16.70 -6.51 7.80
N PHE A 153 -15.91 -6.15 6.78
CA PHE A 153 -14.95 -5.03 6.90
C PHE A 153 -15.68 -3.70 6.72
N TYR A 154 -16.64 -3.64 5.80
CA TYR A 154 -17.42 -2.42 5.56
C TYR A 154 -18.35 -2.10 6.75
N GLN A 155 -19.01 -3.11 7.32
CA GLN A 155 -19.82 -2.92 8.55
C GLN A 155 -18.97 -2.41 9.72
N ALA A 156 -17.81 -3.04 9.98
CA ALA A 156 -16.89 -2.62 11.03
C ALA A 156 -16.34 -1.20 10.83
N PHE A 157 -16.12 -0.77 9.57
CA PHE A 157 -15.75 0.60 9.23
C PHE A 157 -16.90 1.59 9.53
N LEU A 158 -18.13 1.26 9.12
CA LEU A 158 -19.31 2.12 9.33
C LEU A 158 -19.60 2.36 10.82
N GLU A 159 -19.26 1.43 11.72
CA GLU A 159 -19.42 1.63 13.18
C GLU A 159 -18.60 2.79 13.74
N VAL A 160 -17.50 3.19 13.09
CA VAL A 160 -16.56 4.21 13.58
C VAL A 160 -16.32 5.37 12.60
N GLN A 161 -16.81 5.26 11.36
CA GLN A 161 -16.66 6.23 10.27
C GLN A 161 -16.86 7.68 10.73
N SER A 162 -18.04 8.00 11.26
CA SER A 162 -18.39 9.38 11.65
C SER A 162 -17.51 9.90 12.78
N ASP A 163 -17.20 9.05 13.76
CA ASP A 163 -16.39 9.43 14.92
C ASP A 163 -14.93 9.69 14.56
N VAL A 164 -14.40 8.95 13.58
CA VAL A 164 -13.04 9.10 13.06
C VAL A 164 -12.96 10.30 12.13
N PHE A 165 -13.86 10.41 11.15
CA PHE A 165 -13.91 11.53 10.21
C PHE A 165 -14.00 12.88 10.95
N ASN A 166 -14.93 13.02 11.90
CA ASN A 166 -15.13 14.27 12.64
C ASN A 166 -13.91 14.67 13.48
N GLU A 167 -13.19 13.71 14.06
CA GLU A 167 -11.99 14.01 14.86
C GLU A 167 -10.80 14.39 13.97
N ILE A 168 -10.62 13.75 12.82
CA ILE A 168 -9.63 14.16 11.81
C ILE A 168 -9.91 15.61 11.35
N GLN A 169 -11.16 15.94 11.03
CA GLN A 169 -11.58 17.29 10.64
C GLN A 169 -11.28 18.33 11.74
N LYS A 170 -11.54 17.98 13.00
CA LYS A 170 -11.25 18.82 14.18
C LYS A 170 -9.74 19.08 14.33
N LEU A 171 -8.91 18.03 14.22
CA LEU A 171 -7.46 18.14 14.35
C LEU A 171 -6.81 18.89 13.18
N HIS A 172 -7.30 18.69 11.95
CA HIS A 172 -6.79 19.41 10.78
C HIS A 172 -7.10 20.91 10.85
N LYS A 173 -8.28 21.30 11.33
CA LYS A 173 -8.63 22.73 11.54
C LYS A 173 -7.68 23.46 12.50
N THR A 174 -7.11 22.75 13.48
CA THR A 174 -6.16 23.33 14.44
C THR A 174 -4.69 23.09 14.06
N ASN A 175 -4.42 22.20 13.10
CA ASN A 175 -3.08 21.86 12.62
C ASN A 175 -3.12 21.68 11.07
N PRO A 176 -3.40 22.76 10.30
CA PRO A 176 -3.64 22.65 8.85
C PRO A 176 -2.41 22.19 8.06
N GLU A 177 -1.21 22.34 8.63
CA GLU A 177 0.05 21.89 8.05
C GLU A 177 0.41 20.43 8.39
N TYR A 178 -0.44 19.70 9.10
CA TYR A 178 -0.15 18.31 9.49
C TYR A 178 -0.57 17.32 8.40
N LYS A 179 0.35 16.42 8.02
CA LYS A 179 0.06 15.25 7.18
C LYS A 179 -0.80 14.25 7.95
N ILE A 180 -1.67 13.53 7.26
CA ILE A 180 -2.46 12.45 7.84
C ILE A 180 -1.80 11.12 7.52
N VAL A 181 -1.64 10.27 8.53
CA VAL A 181 -1.12 8.92 8.36
C VAL A 181 -2.08 7.92 8.96
N PHE A 182 -2.63 7.05 8.11
CA PHE A 182 -3.36 5.88 8.55
C PHE A 182 -2.41 4.68 8.69
N SER A 183 -2.51 3.94 9.80
CA SER A 183 -1.80 2.70 10.02
C SER A 183 -2.75 1.58 10.46
N GLY A 184 -2.51 0.33 10.08
CA GLY A 184 -3.36 -0.77 10.51
C GLY A 184 -2.80 -2.15 10.24
N HIS A 185 -2.97 -3.05 11.20
CA HIS A 185 -2.57 -4.46 11.07
C HIS A 185 -3.79 -5.38 10.91
N SER A 186 -3.67 -6.41 10.08
CA SER A 186 -4.72 -7.42 9.87
C SER A 186 -6.06 -6.79 9.43
N LEU A 187 -7.18 -7.14 10.08
CA LEU A 187 -8.47 -6.44 9.93
C LEU A 187 -8.32 -4.91 10.01
N GLY A 188 -7.46 -4.40 10.90
CA GLY A 188 -7.21 -2.97 11.05
C GLY A 188 -6.63 -2.33 9.78
N GLY A 189 -5.87 -3.08 8.97
CA GLY A 189 -5.43 -2.62 7.65
C GLY A 189 -6.60 -2.35 6.69
N ALA A 190 -7.60 -3.24 6.68
CA ALA A 190 -8.80 -3.08 5.86
C ALA A 190 -9.64 -1.86 6.30
N LEU A 191 -9.75 -1.62 7.61
CA LEU A 191 -10.44 -0.45 8.16
C LEU A 191 -9.67 0.85 7.85
N THR A 192 -8.34 0.83 7.97
CA THR A 192 -7.44 1.91 7.55
C THR A 192 -7.65 2.28 6.09
N LEU A 193 -7.72 1.30 5.19
CA LEU A 193 -7.94 1.53 3.77
C LEU A 193 -9.31 2.19 3.49
N LEU A 194 -10.38 1.67 4.09
CA LEU A 194 -11.73 2.22 3.94
C LEU A 194 -11.83 3.65 4.52
N SER A 195 -11.21 3.90 5.68
CA SER A 195 -11.19 5.20 6.34
C SER A 195 -10.39 6.26 5.58
N ALA A 196 -9.31 5.86 4.90
CA ALA A 196 -8.54 6.76 4.05
C ALA A 196 -9.31 7.15 2.77
N LEU A 197 -10.05 6.21 2.17
CA LEU A 197 -10.94 6.49 1.04
C LEU A 197 -12.10 7.40 1.42
N ASP A 198 -12.73 7.15 2.58
CA ASP A 198 -13.82 7.95 3.13
C ASP A 198 -13.41 9.42 3.31
N LEU A 199 -12.22 9.65 3.88
CA LEU A 199 -11.69 10.99 4.06
C LEU A 199 -11.52 11.73 2.72
N LEU A 200 -11.00 11.07 1.68
CA LEU A 200 -10.85 11.64 0.33
C LEU A 200 -12.19 11.84 -0.39
N GLN A 201 -13.22 11.07 -0.06
CA GLN A 201 -14.56 11.19 -0.66
C GLN A 201 -15.35 12.34 -0.03
N ASN A 202 -15.25 12.49 1.29
CA ASN A 202 -16.11 13.36 2.08
C ASN A 202 -15.45 14.68 2.51
N SER A 203 -14.14 14.87 2.30
CA SER A 203 -13.42 16.12 2.58
C SER A 203 -12.70 16.67 1.36
N LYS A 204 -12.99 17.91 0.97
CA LYS A 204 -12.30 18.58 -0.15
C LYS A 204 -10.85 18.94 0.18
N ASP A 205 -10.52 19.13 1.47
CA ASP A 205 -9.23 19.64 1.90
C ASP A 205 -8.07 18.67 1.59
N PHE A 206 -8.34 17.36 1.68
CA PHE A 206 -7.35 16.31 1.42
C PHE A 206 -7.30 15.83 -0.04
N THR A 207 -8.18 16.33 -0.92
CA THR A 207 -8.22 15.90 -2.33
C THR A 207 -7.20 16.58 -3.24
N LYS A 208 -6.61 17.70 -2.80
CA LYS A 208 -5.76 18.56 -3.63
C LYS A 208 -4.28 18.17 -3.63
N ASP A 209 -3.77 17.71 -2.48
CA ASP A 209 -2.36 17.32 -2.33
C ASP A 209 -2.25 15.89 -1.81
N LYS A 210 -1.91 14.97 -2.74
CA LYS A 210 -1.70 13.56 -2.45
C LYS A 210 -0.48 13.30 -1.54
N ASN A 211 0.39 14.29 -1.33
CA ASN A 211 1.56 14.16 -0.46
C ASN A 211 1.24 14.39 1.03
N ASN A 212 -0.01 14.72 1.39
CA ASN A 212 -0.43 14.95 2.78
C ASN A 212 -1.29 13.81 3.36
N LEU A 213 -1.46 12.69 2.65
CA LEU A 213 -2.19 11.52 3.14
C LEU A 213 -1.41 10.23 2.80
N PHE A 214 -1.00 9.52 3.85
CA PHE A 214 -0.25 8.27 3.76
C PHE A 214 -1.04 7.12 4.38
N VAL A 215 -0.92 5.92 3.81
CA VAL A 215 -1.64 4.72 4.27
C VAL A 215 -0.64 3.56 4.35
N PHE A 216 -0.43 3.03 5.55
CA PHE A 216 0.47 1.90 5.82
C PHE A 216 -0.34 0.73 6.38
N THR A 217 -0.26 -0.43 5.74
CA THR A 217 -0.99 -1.62 6.21
C THR A 217 -0.08 -2.83 6.32
N TYR A 218 -0.31 -3.65 7.34
CA TYR A 218 0.57 -4.76 7.73
C TYR A 218 -0.29 -6.04 7.79
N GLY A 219 0.03 -7.06 7.00
CA GLY A 219 -0.74 -8.30 6.96
C GLY A 219 -2.21 -8.12 6.55
N GLU A 220 -2.50 -7.08 5.76
CA GLU A 220 -3.85 -6.70 5.35
C GLU A 220 -4.53 -7.80 4.52
N PRO A 221 -5.79 -8.20 4.79
CA PRO A 221 -6.54 -9.09 3.89
C PRO A 221 -6.87 -8.41 2.55
N ARG A 222 -7.40 -9.15 1.57
CA ARG A 222 -8.01 -8.55 0.37
C ARG A 222 -9.33 -7.89 0.77
N VAL A 223 -9.46 -6.58 0.54
CA VAL A 223 -10.62 -5.81 1.04
C VAL A 223 -11.85 -5.90 0.13
N GLY A 224 -11.66 -6.08 -1.18
CA GLY A 224 -12.75 -6.05 -2.16
C GLY A 224 -12.43 -6.73 -3.50
N ASN A 225 -13.26 -6.44 -4.50
CA ASN A 225 -13.14 -6.96 -5.86
C ASN A 225 -12.15 -6.17 -6.73
N SER A 226 -11.95 -6.60 -7.99
CA SER A 226 -11.01 -5.92 -8.89
C SER A 226 -11.37 -4.47 -9.22
N GLU A 227 -12.64 -4.06 -9.16
CA GLU A 227 -13.02 -2.65 -9.40
C GLU A 227 -12.74 -1.79 -8.17
N PHE A 228 -12.95 -2.33 -6.96
CA PHE A 228 -12.52 -1.68 -5.72
C PHE A 228 -10.99 -1.53 -5.66
N ALA A 229 -10.22 -2.57 -6.02
CA ALA A 229 -8.76 -2.51 -6.06
C ALA A 229 -8.23 -1.41 -7.02
N LYS A 230 -8.75 -1.36 -8.26
CA LYS A 230 -8.44 -0.28 -9.21
C LYS A 230 -8.81 1.11 -8.66
N TYR A 231 -9.93 1.22 -7.96
CA TYR A 231 -10.36 2.48 -7.36
C TYR A 231 -9.37 2.94 -6.28
N VAL A 232 -8.94 2.04 -5.38
CA VAL A 232 -7.87 2.29 -4.41
C VAL A 232 -6.63 2.84 -5.11
N ASP A 233 -6.11 2.12 -6.10
CA ASP A 233 -4.90 2.49 -6.86
C ASP A 233 -5.02 3.87 -7.55
N SER A 234 -6.24 4.29 -7.92
CA SER A 234 -6.48 5.60 -8.54
C SER A 234 -6.48 6.78 -7.54
N LYS A 235 -6.80 6.50 -6.27
CA LYS A 235 -7.01 7.51 -5.22
C LYS A 235 -5.83 7.61 -4.26
N LEU A 236 -5.36 6.47 -3.76
CA LEU A 236 -4.39 6.36 -2.67
C LEU A 236 -3.10 5.69 -3.14
N THR A 237 -1.97 6.19 -2.63
CA THR A 237 -0.73 5.42 -2.59
C THR A 237 -0.70 4.68 -1.25
N VAL A 238 -1.14 3.42 -1.26
CA VAL A 238 -1.12 2.55 -0.07
C VAL A 238 0.20 1.78 -0.05
N THR A 239 0.85 1.72 1.10
CA THR A 239 2.04 0.89 1.35
C THR A 239 1.60 -0.36 2.12
N ARG A 240 1.51 -1.50 1.43
CA ARG A 240 0.97 -2.75 1.98
C ARG A 240 2.09 -3.75 2.24
N THR A 241 2.50 -3.87 3.49
CA THR A 241 3.54 -4.84 3.89
C THR A 241 2.94 -6.21 4.16
N VAL A 242 3.49 -7.23 3.49
CA VAL A 242 3.21 -8.65 3.74
C VAL A 242 4.45 -9.31 4.33
N ASN A 243 4.27 -10.07 5.41
CA ASN A 243 5.38 -10.74 6.09
C ASN A 243 5.50 -12.20 5.65
N GLY A 244 6.65 -12.61 5.10
CA GLY A 244 6.98 -14.00 4.80
C GLY A 244 5.85 -14.78 4.13
N GLY A 245 5.37 -15.83 4.80
CA GLY A 245 4.23 -16.66 4.41
C GLY A 245 2.93 -16.33 5.16
N ASP A 246 2.60 -15.07 5.39
CA ASP A 246 1.33 -14.68 6.05
C ASP A 246 0.10 -15.20 5.25
N PRO A 247 -0.76 -16.05 5.86
CA PRO A 247 -1.99 -16.51 5.21
C PRO A 247 -3.09 -15.45 5.14
N ILE A 248 -3.16 -14.48 6.06
CA ILE A 248 -4.22 -13.46 6.10
C ILE A 248 -4.09 -12.50 4.91
N ALA A 249 -2.86 -12.12 4.56
CA ALA A 249 -2.58 -11.37 3.34
C ALA A 249 -3.04 -12.06 2.05
N ARG A 250 -3.33 -13.37 2.11
CA ARG A 250 -3.84 -14.19 1.01
C ARG A 250 -5.32 -14.54 1.15
N LEU A 251 -6.06 -13.88 2.02
CA LEU A 251 -7.48 -14.09 2.25
C LEU A 251 -8.27 -12.77 2.16
N PRO A 252 -9.56 -12.78 1.75
CA PRO A 252 -10.31 -13.90 1.18
C PRO A 252 -9.73 -14.44 -0.14
N PRO A 253 -10.04 -15.69 -0.54
CA PRO A 253 -9.49 -16.29 -1.75
C PRO A 253 -9.89 -15.59 -3.06
N ARG A 254 -9.03 -15.66 -4.07
CA ARG A 254 -9.21 -14.96 -5.36
C ARG A 254 -10.34 -15.53 -6.22
N PHE A 255 -10.56 -16.84 -6.14
CA PHE A 255 -11.53 -17.55 -6.98
C PHE A 255 -12.99 -17.18 -6.67
N ILE A 256 -13.24 -16.49 -5.56
CA ILE A 256 -14.54 -15.87 -5.22
C ILE A 256 -14.59 -14.35 -5.49
N GLY A 257 -13.70 -13.84 -6.35
CA GLY A 257 -13.78 -12.47 -6.89
C GLY A 257 -12.98 -11.39 -6.15
N TYR A 258 -12.27 -11.74 -5.06
CA TYR A 258 -11.42 -10.80 -4.32
C TYR A 258 -10.08 -10.54 -5.02
N LYS A 259 -9.60 -9.30 -4.94
CA LYS A 259 -8.30 -8.87 -5.46
C LYS A 259 -7.67 -7.82 -4.54
N PRO A 260 -6.35 -7.84 -4.27
CA PRO A 260 -5.68 -6.75 -3.58
C PRO A 260 -5.41 -5.60 -4.55
N HIS A 261 -5.13 -4.43 -3.98
CA HIS A 261 -4.55 -3.29 -4.69
C HIS A 261 -3.03 -3.49 -4.90
N ASN A 262 -2.34 -2.53 -5.52
CA ASN A 262 -0.90 -2.60 -5.82
C ASN A 262 -0.02 -2.26 -4.61
N ASN A 263 1.29 -2.11 -4.85
CA ASN A 263 2.30 -1.62 -3.89
C ASN A 263 2.52 -2.56 -2.69
N GLU A 264 2.61 -3.86 -2.96
CA GLU A 264 3.09 -4.83 -1.98
C GLU A 264 4.58 -4.59 -1.67
N LEU A 265 4.89 -4.49 -0.37
CA LEU A 265 6.23 -4.64 0.17
C LEU A 265 6.32 -5.99 0.86
N TRP A 266 7.19 -6.87 0.39
CA TRP A 266 7.31 -8.22 0.96
C TRP A 266 8.56 -8.35 1.80
N ILE A 267 8.39 -8.65 3.10
CA ILE A 267 9.49 -9.10 3.96
C ILE A 267 9.78 -10.55 3.60
N SER A 268 10.83 -10.79 2.81
CA SER A 268 11.02 -12.09 2.14
C SER A 268 11.56 -13.20 3.06
N ASN A 269 12.25 -12.83 4.14
CA ASN A 269 12.87 -13.80 5.06
C ASN A 269 12.87 -13.30 6.52
N PRO A 270 11.69 -13.11 7.14
CA PRO A 270 11.57 -12.54 8.49
C PRO A 270 12.22 -13.38 9.60
N THR A 271 12.49 -14.67 9.34
CA THR A 271 13.28 -15.55 10.23
C THR A 271 14.77 -15.24 10.24
N LYS A 272 15.29 -14.55 9.21
CA LYS A 272 16.68 -14.07 9.14
C LYS A 272 16.76 -12.58 9.48
N SER A 273 15.93 -11.76 8.84
CA SER A 273 15.81 -10.33 9.08
C SER A 273 14.44 -9.82 8.65
N SER A 274 13.80 -9.06 9.53
CA SER A 274 12.53 -8.39 9.20
C SER A 274 12.70 -7.10 8.36
N PHE A 275 13.95 -6.78 7.98
CA PHE A 275 14.31 -5.65 7.12
C PHE A 275 14.74 -6.08 5.70
N GLU A 276 14.83 -7.39 5.41
CA GLU A 276 14.97 -7.92 4.05
C GLU A 276 13.65 -7.74 3.28
N VAL A 277 13.43 -6.54 2.74
CA VAL A 277 12.18 -6.13 2.09
C VAL A 277 12.35 -5.92 0.59
N VAL A 278 11.44 -6.51 -0.18
CA VAL A 278 11.36 -6.46 -1.64
C VAL A 278 10.15 -5.62 -2.07
N LYS A 279 10.35 -4.67 -2.99
CA LYS A 279 9.24 -3.98 -3.68
C LYS A 279 8.70 -4.84 -4.82
N CYS A 280 7.40 -5.06 -4.86
CA CYS A 280 6.73 -6.01 -5.77
C CYS A 280 6.12 -5.33 -7.00
N ASP A 281 6.05 -6.04 -8.13
CA ASP A 281 5.52 -5.48 -9.38
C ASP A 281 4.03 -5.78 -9.58
N GLY A 282 3.20 -4.75 -9.36
CA GLY A 282 1.74 -4.86 -9.48
C GLY A 282 1.07 -5.64 -8.35
N PRO A 283 -0.17 -6.12 -8.55
CA PRO A 283 -0.91 -6.83 -7.53
C PRO A 283 -0.59 -8.33 -7.62
N GLU A 284 -0.12 -8.90 -6.51
CA GLU A 284 0.17 -10.34 -6.38
C GLU A 284 1.30 -10.85 -7.29
N ASP A 285 2.42 -10.12 -7.32
CA ASP A 285 3.64 -10.56 -8.01
C ASP A 285 4.02 -11.99 -7.58
N LYS A 286 4.10 -12.90 -8.57
CA LYS A 286 4.47 -14.31 -8.37
C LYS A 286 5.89 -14.51 -7.81
N LYS A 287 6.71 -13.44 -7.78
CA LYS A 287 8.05 -13.41 -7.20
C LYS A 287 8.08 -12.86 -5.76
N CYS A 288 6.97 -12.29 -5.27
CA CYS A 288 6.84 -11.75 -3.92
C CYS A 288 6.11 -12.70 -2.98
N SER A 289 5.25 -12.21 -2.06
CA SER A 289 4.60 -13.06 -1.06
C SER A 289 3.84 -14.21 -1.68
N LEU A 290 3.24 -14.03 -2.88
CA LEU A 290 2.53 -15.09 -3.61
C LEU A 290 3.43 -16.30 -3.98
N SER A 291 4.76 -16.12 -4.07
CA SER A 291 5.72 -17.20 -4.36
C SER A 291 5.73 -18.32 -3.30
N VAL A 292 5.36 -18.00 -2.05
CA VAL A 292 5.38 -18.97 -0.94
C VAL A 292 4.35 -20.09 -1.18
N SER A 293 4.77 -21.35 -1.06
CA SER A 293 3.84 -22.49 -1.17
C SER A 293 2.74 -22.39 -0.10
N ILE A 294 1.51 -22.79 -0.44
CA ILE A 294 0.38 -22.82 0.51
C ILE A 294 0.72 -23.67 1.74
N LEU A 295 1.49 -24.75 1.57
CA LEU A 295 1.96 -25.63 2.65
C LEU A 295 3.00 -24.98 3.58
N LYS A 296 3.54 -23.80 3.22
CA LYS A 296 4.52 -23.04 4.01
C LYS A 296 3.91 -21.77 4.63
N LEU A 297 2.60 -21.58 4.54
CA LEU A 297 1.93 -20.45 5.17
C LEU A 297 1.83 -20.66 6.68
N ASN A 298 2.09 -19.62 7.46
CA ASN A 298 2.04 -19.69 8.92
C ASN A 298 1.51 -18.39 9.53
N LEU A 299 0.63 -18.55 10.52
CA LEU A 299 0.02 -17.47 11.28
C LEU A 299 1.01 -16.76 12.23
N SER A 300 2.17 -17.37 12.49
CA SER A 300 3.29 -16.70 13.14
C SER A 300 3.77 -15.49 12.33
N PHE A 301 3.94 -15.63 11.01
CA PHE A 301 4.32 -14.51 10.13
C PHE A 301 3.29 -13.38 10.17
N HIS A 302 2.00 -13.72 10.26
CA HIS A 302 0.96 -12.71 10.44
C HIS A 302 1.16 -11.89 11.71
N SER A 303 1.68 -12.48 12.78
CA SER A 303 1.97 -11.76 14.03
C SER A 303 3.27 -10.95 13.99
N GLY A 304 4.05 -11.04 12.92
CA GLY A 304 5.34 -10.36 12.75
C GLY A 304 6.55 -11.26 13.00
N PRO A 305 7.74 -10.68 13.25
CA PRO A 305 8.00 -9.24 13.30
C PRO A 305 7.83 -8.55 11.94
N TYR A 306 7.23 -7.36 11.95
CA TYR A 306 7.27 -6.41 10.83
C TYR A 306 8.25 -5.29 11.21
N TYR A 307 9.40 -5.19 10.53
CA TYR A 307 10.42 -4.17 10.83
C TYR A 307 10.81 -4.14 12.33
N GLY A 308 11.03 -5.33 12.90
CA GLY A 308 11.31 -5.52 14.33
C GLY A 308 10.09 -5.71 15.21
N ILE A 309 8.92 -5.22 14.78
CA ILE A 309 7.76 -5.07 15.64
C ILE A 309 6.87 -6.29 15.59
N SER A 310 6.80 -7.01 16.70
CA SER A 310 5.77 -8.02 16.94
C SER A 310 4.42 -7.31 17.13
N MET A 311 3.41 -7.76 16.39
CA MET A 311 2.05 -7.24 16.50
C MET A 311 1.40 -7.78 17.78
N ARG A 312 0.60 -6.95 18.46
CA ARG A 312 -0.02 -7.26 19.77
C ARG A 312 0.97 -7.28 20.95
N ALA A 313 2.19 -6.75 20.79
CA ALA A 313 3.24 -6.90 21.80
C ALA A 313 3.15 -5.91 22.98
N CYS A 314 2.51 -4.74 22.88
CA CYS A 314 2.30 -3.78 23.99
C CYS A 314 3.42 -3.74 25.05
N LYS A 315 3.11 -4.04 26.33
CA LYS A 315 4.08 -4.07 27.46
C LYS A 315 4.94 -5.35 27.53
N ASP A 316 4.93 -6.18 26.49
CA ASP A 316 5.79 -7.37 26.38
C ASP A 316 7.20 -6.94 25.93
N PHE A 317 8.18 -7.21 26.80
CA PHE A 317 9.59 -6.88 26.55
C PHE A 317 10.31 -7.85 25.59
N ARG A 318 9.61 -8.80 24.95
CA ARG A 318 10.19 -9.64 23.88
C ARG A 318 10.76 -8.77 22.77
N LYS A 319 12.09 -8.61 22.80
CA LYS A 319 12.92 -7.68 22.01
C LYS A 319 12.34 -7.35 20.63
N THR A 320 11.75 -6.17 20.52
CA THR A 320 11.61 -5.48 19.24
C THR A 320 13.00 -5.10 18.75
N GLN A 321 13.47 -5.70 17.65
CA GLN A 321 14.76 -5.35 17.04
C GLN A 321 14.55 -4.11 16.15
N SER A 322 15.09 -2.95 16.51
CA SER A 322 14.94 -1.74 15.67
C SER A 322 15.84 -1.77 14.43
N VAL A 323 15.62 -0.87 13.46
CA VAL A 323 16.58 -0.67 12.35
C VAL A 323 17.98 -0.29 12.88
N ALA A 324 18.08 0.31 14.07
CA ALA A 324 19.35 0.68 14.70
C ALA A 324 20.13 -0.52 15.25
N ASP A 325 19.44 -1.62 15.57
CA ASP A 325 20.04 -2.84 16.12
C ASP A 325 20.58 -3.78 15.03
N GLU A 326 20.13 -3.61 13.78
CA GLU A 326 20.50 -4.48 12.66
C GLU A 326 21.94 -4.18 12.17
N PRO A 327 22.92 -5.11 12.31
CA PRO A 327 24.34 -4.82 12.10
C PRO A 327 24.69 -4.32 10.68
N GLU A 328 23.97 -4.79 9.66
CA GLU A 328 24.17 -4.38 8.27
C GLU A 328 23.59 -2.98 7.96
N LEU A 329 22.59 -2.51 8.73
CA LEU A 329 21.93 -1.22 8.52
C LEU A 329 22.49 -0.11 9.43
N LYS A 330 23.07 -0.48 10.58
CA LYS A 330 23.54 0.45 11.61
C LYS A 330 24.43 1.58 11.08
N LYS A 331 25.38 1.30 10.18
CA LYS A 331 26.27 2.35 9.61
C LYS A 331 25.49 3.44 8.85
N ALA A 332 24.44 3.06 8.14
CA ALA A 332 23.55 4.00 7.46
C ALA A 332 22.55 4.67 8.41
N TYR A 333 22.13 3.96 9.46
CA TYR A 333 21.32 4.53 10.55
C TYR A 333 22.05 5.67 11.28
N ASP A 334 23.30 5.41 11.70
CA ASP A 334 24.14 6.34 12.46
C ASP A 334 24.48 7.59 11.63
N GLY A 335 24.74 7.43 10.33
CA GLY A 335 24.97 8.53 9.39
C GLY A 335 23.80 9.51 9.26
N LEU A 336 22.55 9.04 9.45
CA LEU A 336 21.36 9.89 9.47
C LEU A 336 21.19 10.64 10.80
N GLY A 337 21.76 10.15 11.90
CA GLY A 337 21.75 10.82 13.20
C GLY A 337 22.76 11.98 13.33
N GLY A 338 23.68 12.11 12.37
CA GLY A 338 24.82 13.04 12.44
C GLY A 338 24.50 14.54 12.43
N ASN A 339 23.29 14.94 12.01
CA ASN A 339 22.91 16.35 11.85
C ASN A 339 22.11 16.96 13.02
N LEU A 340 21.89 16.24 14.12
CA LEU A 340 21.20 16.77 15.31
C LEU A 340 22.10 17.04 16.51
N LYS A 341 23.42 16.81 16.41
CA LYS A 341 24.38 17.43 17.33
C LYS A 341 24.78 18.79 16.77
N GLY A 342 23.94 19.78 17.05
CA GLY A 342 24.30 21.19 16.91
C GLY A 342 25.63 21.44 17.63
N LYS A 343 26.51 22.22 16.97
CA LYS A 343 27.75 22.68 17.58
C LYS A 343 27.39 23.57 18.77
N ASN A 344 27.58 23.10 19.99
CA ASN A 344 27.78 24.01 21.12
C ASN A 344 29.07 24.78 20.83
N ASN A 345 28.96 26.08 20.55
CA ASN A 345 30.03 27.06 20.69
C ASN A 345 29.41 28.46 20.66
N PHE A 346 29.45 29.10 21.84
CA PHE A 346 28.96 30.45 22.19
C PHE A 346 27.44 30.60 22.27
#